data_AF-A0A915CNR9-F1
#
_entry.id   AF-A0A915CNR9-F1
#
_cell.length_a   1.000
_cell.length_b   1.000
_cell.length_c   1.000
_cell.angle_alpha   90.00
_cell.angle_beta   90.00
_cell.angle_gamma   90.00
#
_symmetry.space_group_name_H-M   'P 1'
#
loop_
_entity.id
_entity.type
_entity.pdbx_description
1 polymer ?
#
loop_
_entity_poly.entity_id
_entity_poly.type
_entity_poly.pdbx_seq_one_letter_code
_entity_poly.pdbx_strand_id
1 'polypeptide(L)'
;MATASKKKRQVISIDLKRQIIAEKDKGQNSTELGKKFKLQPSTVRSILGDRAAILRAIDRSGEAKRTRLYPVKHDDLEENILRCSKRREAKTSRCLGLFCRRKRENWLRNWQIN
;
A
#
# COMPACT_ATOMS: atom_id res chain seq x y z
N MET A 1 -21.72 -23.88 -30.15
CA MET A 1 -20.96 -23.91 -28.89
C MET A 1 -20.75 -22.48 -28.40
N ALA A 2 -21.33 -22.10 -27.27
CA ALA A 2 -21.26 -20.73 -26.77
C ALA A 2 -19.87 -20.42 -26.22
N THR A 3 -19.23 -19.36 -26.71
CA THR A 3 -17.95 -18.87 -26.21
C THR A 3 -18.19 -18.15 -24.88
N ALA A 4 -17.78 -18.75 -23.77
CA ALA A 4 -17.87 -18.12 -22.46
C ALA A 4 -16.96 -16.88 -22.43
N SER A 5 -17.54 -15.69 -22.54
CA SER A 5 -16.80 -14.44 -22.42
C SER A 5 -16.29 -14.31 -20.98
N LYS A 6 -14.96 -14.32 -20.81
CA LYS A 6 -14.35 -14.15 -19.48
C LYS A 6 -14.69 -12.76 -18.96
N LYS A 7 -15.57 -12.70 -17.96
CA LYS A 7 -15.95 -11.45 -17.29
C LYS A 7 -14.67 -10.80 -16.75
N LYS A 8 -14.37 -9.57 -17.18
CA LYS A 8 -13.19 -8.83 -16.73
C LYS A 8 -13.25 -8.66 -15.21
N ARG A 9 -12.12 -8.85 -14.52
CA ARG A 9 -12.03 -8.68 -13.07
C ARG A 9 -12.42 -7.25 -12.69
N GLN A 10 -13.32 -7.12 -11.73
CA GLN A 10 -13.71 -5.81 -11.21
C GLN A 10 -12.54 -5.18 -10.46
N VAL A 11 -12.35 -3.90 -10.71
CA VAL A 11 -11.30 -3.11 -10.10
C VAL A 11 -11.86 -2.57 -8.77
N ILE A 12 -11.23 -2.93 -7.65
CA ILE A 12 -11.70 -2.59 -6.30
C ILE A 12 -10.75 -1.57 -5.68
N SER A 13 -11.28 -0.44 -5.23
CA SER A 13 -10.51 0.63 -4.58
C SER A 13 -9.94 0.18 -3.22
N ILE A 14 -8.85 0.82 -2.79
CA ILE A 14 -8.22 0.53 -1.48
C ILE A 14 -9.15 0.93 -0.33
N ASP A 15 -9.90 2.03 -0.46
CA ASP A 15 -10.89 2.44 0.55
C ASP A 15 -11.97 1.39 0.79
N LEU A 16 -12.49 0.80 -0.27
CA LEU A 16 -13.52 -0.23 -0.15
C LEU A 16 -12.95 -1.47 0.55
N LYS A 17 -11.70 -1.83 0.26
CA LYS A 17 -11.00 -2.90 0.99
C LYS A 17 -10.82 -2.55 2.47
N ARG A 18 -10.49 -1.29 2.81
CA ARG A 18 -10.40 -0.81 4.20
C ARG A 18 -11.73 -0.95 4.93
N GLN A 19 -12.83 -0.56 4.29
CA GLN A 19 -14.17 -0.69 4.86
C GLN A 19 -14.53 -2.15 5.12
N ILE A 20 -14.24 -3.06 4.18
CA ILE A 20 -14.47 -4.50 4.36
C ILE A 20 -13.68 -5.03 5.57
N ILE A 21 -12.40 -4.63 5.72
CA ILE A 21 -11.58 -5.03 6.86
C ILE A 21 -12.17 -4.48 8.17
N ALA A 22 -12.55 -3.20 8.20
CA ALA A 22 -13.13 -2.57 9.38
C ALA A 22 -14.46 -3.21 9.79
N GLU A 23 -15.31 -3.62 8.84
CA GLU A 23 -16.55 -4.33 9.14
C GLU A 23 -16.33 -5.79 9.55
N LYS A 24 -15.27 -6.41 9.03
CA LYS A 24 -14.86 -7.74 9.51
C LYS A 24 -14.37 -7.68 10.95
N ASP A 25 -13.61 -6.66 11.31
CA ASP A 25 -13.11 -6.43 12.68
C ASP A 25 -14.27 -6.14 13.66
N LYS A 26 -15.41 -5.62 13.18
CA LYS A 26 -16.65 -5.48 13.95
C LYS A 26 -17.42 -6.79 14.16
N GLY A 27 -16.92 -7.92 13.63
CA GLY A 27 -17.50 -9.25 13.81
C GLY A 27 -18.45 -9.71 12.70
N GLN A 28 -18.58 -8.98 11.58
CA GLN A 28 -19.48 -9.41 10.49
C GLN A 28 -18.95 -10.66 9.77
N ASN A 29 -19.88 -11.47 9.24
CA ASN A 29 -19.53 -12.68 8.50
C ASN A 29 -19.13 -12.34 7.04
N SER A 30 -18.21 -13.10 6.46
CA SER A 30 -17.70 -12.87 5.10
C SER A 30 -18.79 -13.00 4.04
N THR A 31 -19.81 -13.84 4.29
CA THR A 31 -20.98 -13.99 3.42
C THR A 31 -21.87 -12.74 3.43
N GLU A 32 -22.05 -12.13 4.61
CA GLU A 32 -22.85 -10.91 4.78
C GLU A 32 -22.13 -9.72 4.15
N LEU A 33 -20.82 -9.62 4.34
CA LEU A 33 -19.97 -8.63 3.69
C LEU A 33 -20.03 -8.74 2.15
N GLY A 34 -20.01 -9.97 1.62
CA GLY A 34 -20.16 -10.20 0.18
C GLY A 34 -21.48 -9.64 -0.37
N LYS A 35 -22.59 -9.87 0.34
CA LYS A 35 -23.90 -9.31 -0.04
C LYS A 35 -23.92 -7.79 0.05
N LYS A 36 -23.41 -7.23 1.16
CA LYS A 36 -23.42 -5.79 1.43
C LYS A 36 -22.62 -4.99 0.42
N PHE A 37 -21.42 -5.47 0.08
CA PHE A 37 -20.53 -4.82 -0.88
C PHE A 37 -20.72 -5.28 -2.32
N LYS A 38 -21.73 -6.15 -2.60
CA LYS A 38 -21.98 -6.76 -3.93
C LYS A 38 -20.75 -7.46 -4.52
N LEU A 39 -19.95 -8.10 -3.66
CA LEU A 39 -18.74 -8.84 -4.04
C LEU A 39 -18.95 -10.34 -3.87
N GLN A 40 -18.24 -11.13 -4.68
CA GLN A 40 -18.21 -12.57 -4.49
C GLN A 40 -17.53 -12.92 -3.15
N PRO A 41 -18.02 -13.93 -2.41
CA PRO A 41 -17.42 -14.33 -1.14
C PRO A 41 -15.94 -14.71 -1.26
N SER A 42 -15.52 -15.28 -2.40
CA SER A 42 -14.12 -15.57 -2.72
C SER A 42 -13.27 -14.31 -2.72
N THR A 43 -13.75 -13.24 -3.37
CA THR A 43 -13.09 -11.93 -3.40
C THR A 43 -12.93 -11.34 -2.01
N VAL A 44 -13.97 -11.44 -1.17
CA VAL A 44 -13.91 -10.96 0.23
C VAL A 44 -12.83 -11.73 1.01
N ARG A 45 -12.76 -13.05 0.87
CA ARG A 45 -11.71 -13.85 1.54
C ARG A 45 -10.31 -13.47 1.08
N SER A 46 -10.10 -13.25 -0.22
CA SER A 46 -8.81 -12.79 -0.75
C SER A 46 -8.41 -11.43 -0.17
N ILE A 47 -9.35 -10.47 -0.11
CA ILE A 47 -9.12 -9.16 0.50
C ILE A 47 -8.72 -9.28 1.98
N LEU A 48 -9.39 -10.18 2.72
CA LEU A 48 -9.07 -10.42 4.13
C LEU A 48 -7.72 -11.12 4.33
N GLY A 49 -7.30 -11.98 3.39
CA GLY A 49 -5.95 -12.57 3.38
C GLY A 49 -4.86 -11.52 3.20
N ASP A 50 -5.10 -10.52 2.36
CA ASP A 50 -4.18 -9.41 2.08
C ASP A 50 -4.25 -8.27 3.13
N ARG A 51 -4.94 -8.47 4.27
CA ARG A 51 -5.23 -7.44 5.28
C ARG A 51 -3.99 -6.62 5.68
N ALA A 52 -2.90 -7.29 6.04
CA ALA A 52 -1.68 -6.62 6.50
C ALA A 52 -1.00 -5.78 5.40
N ALA A 53 -1.08 -6.20 4.15
CA ALA A 53 -0.53 -5.45 3.03
C ALA A 53 -1.39 -4.21 2.71
N ILE A 54 -2.71 -4.35 2.78
CA ILE A 54 -3.66 -3.26 2.54
C ILE A 54 -3.51 -2.17 3.61
N LEU A 55 -3.45 -2.54 4.90
CA LEU A 55 -3.28 -1.58 5.99
C LEU A 55 -1.96 -0.82 5.89
N ARG A 56 -0.84 -1.54 5.68
CA ARG A 56 0.47 -0.92 5.48
C ARG A 56 0.49 0.05 4.30
N ALA A 57 -0.20 -0.28 3.22
CA ALA A 57 -0.28 0.61 2.08
C ALA A 57 -1.06 1.91 2.39
N ILE A 58 -2.16 1.81 3.14
CA ILE A 58 -2.94 2.98 3.58
C ILE A 58 -2.06 3.91 4.43
N ASP A 59 -1.32 3.35 5.39
CA ASP A 59 -0.44 4.11 6.27
C ASP A 59 0.71 4.81 5.51
N ARG A 60 1.20 4.18 4.43
CA ARG A 60 2.29 4.73 3.61
C ARG A 60 1.82 5.80 2.63
N SER A 61 0.71 5.57 1.91
CA SER A 61 0.38 6.42 0.76
C SER A 61 -0.51 7.61 1.06
N GLY A 62 -1.31 7.62 2.13
CA GLY A 62 -2.27 8.72 2.43
C GLY A 62 -3.36 8.95 1.38
N GLU A 63 -3.17 8.48 0.14
CA GLU A 63 -4.05 8.64 -1.01
C GLU A 63 -5.04 7.48 -1.11
N ALA A 64 -6.26 7.77 -0.67
CA ALA A 64 -7.46 6.95 -0.73
C ALA A 64 -7.82 6.44 -2.16
N LYS A 65 -7.41 7.19 -3.20
CA LYS A 65 -7.74 6.91 -4.61
C LYS A 65 -6.95 5.76 -5.24
N ARG A 66 -5.90 5.27 -4.59
CA ARG A 66 -5.03 4.24 -5.18
C ARG A 66 -5.77 2.91 -5.29
N THR A 67 -5.59 2.24 -6.43
CA THR A 67 -6.36 1.05 -6.79
C THR A 67 -5.49 -0.22 -6.85
N ARG A 68 -4.19 -0.07 -7.16
CA ARG A 68 -3.22 -1.17 -7.19
C ARG A 68 -2.07 -0.89 -6.21
N LEU A 69 -1.72 -1.94 -5.46
CA LEU A 69 -0.49 -2.00 -4.68
C LEU A 69 0.61 -2.48 -5.61
N TYR A 70 1.65 -1.67 -5.79
CA TYR A 70 2.87 -2.12 -6.47
C TYR A 70 3.84 -2.61 -5.39
N PRO A 71 4.55 -3.72 -5.63
CA PRO A 71 5.64 -4.10 -4.75
C PRO A 71 6.67 -2.96 -4.74
N VAL A 72 6.95 -2.45 -3.56
CA VAL A 72 7.97 -1.42 -3.37
C VAL A 72 9.33 -2.09 -3.48
N LYS A 73 10.17 -1.62 -4.41
CA LYS A 73 11.48 -2.24 -4.68
C LYS A 73 12.48 -2.03 -3.55
N HIS A 74 12.31 -0.94 -2.79
CA HIS A 74 13.22 -0.55 -1.71
C HIS A 74 12.41 -0.05 -0.52
N ASP A 75 11.75 -0.96 0.20
CA ASP A 75 10.90 -0.64 1.35
C ASP A 75 11.66 0.20 2.39
N ASP A 76 12.90 -0.18 2.71
CA ASP A 76 13.74 0.53 3.68
C ASP A 76 14.10 1.95 3.22
N LEU A 77 14.28 2.16 1.92
CA LEU A 77 14.63 3.47 1.37
C LEU A 77 13.41 4.40 1.39
N GLU A 78 12.24 3.90 0.97
CA GLU A 78 11.00 4.66 1.02
C GLU A 78 10.60 5.01 2.45
N GLU A 79 10.73 4.06 3.40
CA GLU A 79 10.47 4.31 4.81
C GLU A 79 11.42 5.38 5.39
N ASN A 80 12.71 5.29 5.06
CA ASN A 80 13.68 6.32 5.48
C ASN A 80 13.38 7.70 4.87
N ILE A 81 12.94 7.77 3.61
CA ILE A 81 12.53 9.02 2.96
C ILE A 81 11.28 9.59 3.65
N LEU A 82 10.25 8.77 3.88
CA LEU A 82 9.03 9.19 4.58
C LEU A 82 9.34 9.66 6.01
N ARG A 83 10.19 8.94 6.73
CA ARG A 83 10.64 9.31 8.08
C ARG A 83 11.42 10.62 8.07
N CYS A 84 12.30 10.82 7.10
CA CYS A 84 13.00 12.08 6.90
C CYS A 84 12.03 13.21 6.54
N SER A 85 10.99 12.95 5.74
CA SER A 85 9.98 13.95 5.35
C SER A 85 9.12 14.39 6.54
N LYS A 86 8.61 13.43 7.33
CA LYS A 86 7.85 13.72 8.57
C LYS A 86 8.68 14.47 9.60
N ARG A 87 9.99 14.20 9.69
CA ARG A 87 10.92 14.99 10.51
C ARG A 87 11.19 16.40 9.97
N ARG A 88 10.99 16.65 8.67
CA ARG A 88 11.27 17.93 7.99
C ARG A 88 10.09 18.89 7.99
N GLU A 89 8.85 18.43 8.17
CA GLU A 89 7.72 19.33 8.46
C GLU A 89 7.91 20.09 9.78
N ALA A 90 8.79 19.62 10.67
CA ALA A 90 9.18 20.36 11.87
C ALA A 90 10.15 21.52 11.59
N LYS A 91 10.92 21.51 10.49
CA LYS A 91 11.91 22.56 10.14
C LYS A 91 12.20 22.56 8.61
N THR A 92 11.46 23.39 7.87
CA THR A 92 11.89 24.10 6.63
C THR A 92 12.53 23.30 5.46
N SER A 93 11.69 22.97 4.47
CA SER A 93 11.82 22.92 2.99
C SER A 93 13.15 22.91 2.17
N ARG A 94 14.38 22.70 2.69
CA ARG A 94 15.62 22.84 1.86
C ARG A 94 16.59 21.64 1.75
N CYS A 95 16.23 20.44 2.18
CA CYS A 95 17.24 19.38 2.36
C CYS A 95 17.11 18.11 1.48
N LEU A 96 16.20 18.04 0.50
CA LEU A 96 15.99 16.79 -0.28
C LEU A 96 17.16 16.50 -1.24
N GLY A 97 17.75 17.52 -1.87
CA GLY A 97 18.93 17.33 -2.73
C GLY A 97 20.22 16.98 -1.96
N LEU A 98 20.50 17.69 -0.86
CA LEU A 98 21.77 17.58 -0.15
C LEU A 98 21.92 16.29 0.67
N PHE A 99 20.83 15.78 1.25
CA PHE A 99 20.89 14.55 2.05
C PHE A 99 21.05 13.29 1.18
N CYS A 100 20.35 13.22 0.04
CA CYS A 100 20.51 12.13 -0.93
C CYS A 100 21.93 12.11 -1.52
N ARG A 101 22.51 13.29 -1.79
CA ARG A 101 23.91 13.41 -2.25
C ARG A 101 24.89 12.89 -1.22
N ARG A 102 24.74 13.30 0.06
CA ARG A 102 25.67 12.93 1.14
C ARG A 102 25.60 11.45 1.54
N LYS A 103 24.40 10.84 1.54
CA LYS A 103 24.27 9.39 1.76
C LYS A 103 24.85 8.58 0.60
N ARG A 104 24.66 9.03 -0.64
CA ARG A 104 25.27 8.41 -1.83
C ARG A 104 26.81 8.49 -1.78
N GLU A 105 27.36 9.62 -1.37
CA GLU A 105 28.80 9.81 -1.22
C GLU A 105 29.40 8.93 -0.12
N ASN A 106 28.74 8.78 1.03
CA ASN A 106 29.20 7.86 2.09
C ASN A 106 29.10 6.39 1.67
N TRP A 107 28.08 6.01 0.91
CA TRP A 107 27.94 4.66 0.40
C TRP A 107 29.04 4.33 -0.62
N LEU A 108 29.37 5.27 -1.52
CA LEU A 108 30.49 5.13 -2.47
C LEU A 108 31.86 5.07 -1.77
N ARG A 109 32.07 5.87 -0.71
CA ARG A 109 33.33 5.84 0.06
C ARG A 109 33.56 4.51 0.77
N ASN A 110 32.52 3.91 1.34
CA ASN A 110 32.64 2.59 1.99
C ASN A 110 32.84 1.43 1.01
N TRP A 111 32.55 1.63 -0.29
CA TRP A 111 32.72 0.61 -1.31
C TRP A 111 34.13 0.62 -1.94
N GLN A 112 34.91 1.69 -1.75
CA GLN A 112 36.31 1.79 -2.22
C GLN A 112 37.35 1.32 -1.19
N ILE A 113 36.93 0.88 0.00
CA ILE A 113 37.82 0.45 1.10
C ILE A 113 37.78 -1.10 1.30
N ASN A 114 37.12 -1.83 0.41
CA ASN A 114 37.28 -3.28 0.22
C ASN A 114 37.79 -3.56 -1.19
#